data_AF-A0A2T0WWB1-F1
#
_entry.id   AF-A0A2T0WWB1-F1
#
_cell.length_a   1.000
_cell.length_b   1.000
_cell.length_c   1.000
_cell.angle_alpha   90.00
_cell.angle_beta   90.00
_cell.angle_gamma   90.00
#
_symmetry.space_group_name_H-M   'P 1'
#
loop_
_entity.id
_entity.type
_entity.pdbx_description
1 polymer ?
#
loop_
_entity_poly.entity_id
_entity_poly.type
_entity_poly.pdbx_seq_one_letter_code
_entity_poly.pdbx_strand_id
1 'polypeptide(L)' 'MPVAEICRKAGIIQATYFNWKKKYGGLLPDEMRRLKLLEDENARLKKIVADLTLDREMVSGGTPPV' A
#
# COMPACT_ATOMS: atom_id res chain seq x y z
N MET A 1 6.31 -17.87 -21.87
CA MET A 1 6.44 -18.54 -20.55
C MET A 1 5.06 -18.77 -19.96
N PRO A 2 4.67 -20.01 -19.63
CA PRO A 2 3.37 -20.31 -19.03
C PRO A 2 3.19 -19.65 -17.64
N VAL A 3 1.95 -19.26 -17.28
CA VAL A 3 1.64 -18.64 -15.97
C VAL A 3 2.09 -19.50 -14.80
N ALA A 4 1.94 -20.83 -14.90
CA ALA A 4 2.41 -21.76 -13.89
C ALA A 4 3.93 -21.68 -13.63
N GLU A 5 4.73 -21.41 -14.66
CA GLU A 5 6.18 -21.27 -14.51
C GLU A 5 6.57 -19.94 -13.86
N ILE A 6 5.86 -18.85 -14.22
CA ILE A 6 6.00 -17.54 -13.57
C ILE A 6 5.69 -17.67 -12.08
N CYS A 7 4.57 -18.32 -11.76
CA CYS A 7 4.12 -18.55 -10.39
C CYS A 7 5.13 -19.36 -9.58
N ARG A 8 5.70 -20.43 -10.16
CA ARG A 8 6.77 -21.23 -9.52
C ARG A 8 8.02 -20.39 -9.26
N LYS A 9 8.49 -19.63 -10.25
CA LYS A 9 9.70 -18.78 -10.12
C LYS A 9 9.52 -17.65 -9.10
N ALA A 10 8.32 -17.08 -9.03
CA ALA A 10 7.99 -15.99 -8.12
C ALA A 10 7.54 -16.46 -6.73
N GLY A 11 7.37 -17.77 -6.51
CA GLY A 11 6.87 -18.32 -5.23
C GLY A 11 5.42 -17.94 -4.91
N ILE A 12 4.59 -17.68 -5.93
CA ILE A 12 3.19 -17.29 -5.76
C ILE A 12 2.25 -18.31 -6.40
N ILE A 13 1.00 -18.34 -5.96
CA ILE A 13 -0.06 -19.12 -6.61
C ILE A 13 -0.65 -18.36 -7.80
N GLN A 14 -1.28 -19.09 -8.75
CA GLN A 14 -1.88 -18.49 -9.94
C GLN A 14 -2.97 -17.44 -9.60
N ALA A 15 -3.73 -17.65 -8.52
CA ALA A 15 -4.73 -16.69 -8.06
C ALA A 15 -4.10 -15.31 -7.75
N THR A 16 -2.95 -15.29 -7.07
CA THR A 16 -2.20 -14.05 -6.78
C THR A 16 -1.75 -13.37 -8.06
N TYR A 17 -1.23 -14.13 -9.03
CA TYR A 17 -0.82 -13.59 -10.33
C TYR A 17 -1.99 -12.91 -11.06
N PHE A 18 -3.15 -13.56 -11.14
CA PHE A 18 -4.31 -12.97 -11.82
C PHE A 18 -4.91 -11.79 -11.07
N ASN A 19 -4.89 -11.80 -9.73
CA ASN A 19 -5.29 -10.63 -8.93
C ASN A 19 -4.40 -9.42 -9.22
N TRP A 20 -3.08 -9.62 -9.26
CA TRP A 20 -2.15 -8.56 -9.61
C TRP A 20 -2.29 -8.12 -11.07
N LYS A 21 -2.48 -9.06 -11.99
CA LYS A 21 -2.73 -8.75 -13.41
C LYS A 21 -4.02 -7.95 -13.59
N LYS A 22 -5.09 -8.25 -12.85
CA LYS A 22 -6.34 -7.48 -12.86
C LYS A 22 -6.14 -6.06 -12.30
N LYS A 23 -5.38 -5.94 -11.22
CA LYS A 23 -5.16 -4.65 -10.52
C LYS A 23 -4.15 -3.74 -11.24
N TYR A 24 -3.13 -4.33 -11.86
CA TYR A 24 -1.94 -3.61 -12.33
C TYR A 24 -1.59 -3.88 -13.80
N GLY A 25 -2.24 -4.85 -14.47
CA GLY A 25 -1.86 -5.28 -15.82
C GLY A 25 -2.10 -4.27 -16.94
N GLY A 26 -2.78 -3.16 -16.65
CA GLY A 26 -2.94 -2.02 -17.56
C GLY A 26 -1.97 -0.87 -17.29
N LEU A 27 -1.13 -0.96 -16.27
CA LEU A 27 -0.18 0.09 -15.91
C LEU A 27 1.17 -0.14 -16.59
N LEU A 28 1.74 0.94 -17.12
CA LEU A 28 3.14 0.96 -17.55
C LEU A 28 4.06 0.84 -16.32
N PRO A 29 5.30 0.32 -16.48
CA PRO A 29 6.25 0.19 -15.37
C PRO A 29 6.48 1.48 -14.58
N ASP A 30 6.51 2.62 -15.27
CA ASP A 30 6.70 3.94 -14.65
C ASP A 30 5.45 4.39 -13.87
N GLU A 31 4.26 4.08 -14.37
CA GLU A 31 3.00 4.33 -13.66
C GLU A 31 2.92 3.49 -12.38
N MET A 32 3.37 2.24 -12.45
CA MET A 32 3.41 1.36 -11.27
C MET A 32 4.43 1.82 -10.23
N ARG A 33 5.59 2.33 -10.67
CA ARG A 33 6.59 2.92 -9.77
C ARG A 33 6.06 4.19 -9.10
N ARG A 34 5.41 5.06 -9.86
CA ARG A 34 4.78 6.28 -9.33
C ARG A 34 3.66 5.95 -8.35
N LEU A 35 2.83 4.95 -8.67
CA LEU A 35 1.76 4.49 -7.78
C LEU A 35 2.32 4.05 -6.43
N LYS A 36 3.39 3.25 -6.43
CA LYS A 36 4.04 2.79 -5.19
C LYS A 36 4.61 3.94 -4.36
N LEU A 37 5.28 4.90 -5.00
CA LEU A 37 5.79 6.10 -4.32
C LEU A 37 4.66 6.92 -3.66
N LEU A 38 3.52 7.05 -4.34
CA LEU A 38 2.36 7.74 -3.79
C LEU A 38 1.71 6.96 -2.65
N GLU A 39 1.64 5.63 -2.73
CA GLU A 39 1.14 4.78 -1.64
C GLU A 39 2.03 4.90 -0.39
N ASP A 40 3.35 4.86 -0.56
CA ASP A 40 4.33 4.98 0.53
C ASP A 40 4.26 6.37 1.20
N GLU A 41 4.20 7.44 0.40
CA GLU A 41 4.10 8.80 0.93
C GLU A 41 2.76 9.03 1.63
N ASN A 42 1.65 8.52 1.10
CA ASN A 42 0.35 8.60 1.75
C ASN A 42 0.35 7.87 3.11
N ALA A 43 0.99 6.69 3.19
CA ALA A 43 1.16 5.98 4.45
C ALA A 43 1.97 6.80 5.48
N ARG A 44 3.08 7.42 5.03
CA ARG A 44 3.90 8.29 5.87
C ARG A 44 3.12 9.50 6.37
N LEU A 45 2.37 10.17 5.49
CA LEU A 45 1.55 11.32 5.81
C LEU A 45 0.43 10.95 6.80
N LYS A 46 -0.26 9.83 6.59
CA LYS A 46 -1.27 9.33 7.52
C LYS A 46 -0.70 9.09 8.92
N LYS A 47 0.51 8.53 9.01
CA LYS A 47 1.18 8.34 10.29
C LYS A 47 1.46 9.68 10.97
N ILE A 48 2.05 10.64 10.25
CA ILE A 48 2.33 11.98 10.79
C ILE A 48 1.04 12.66 11.26
N VAL A 49 -0.03 12.58 10.47
CA VAL A 49 -1.33 13.15 10.86
C VAL A 49 -1.86 12.49 12.13
N ALA A 50 -1.77 11.16 12.25
CA ALA A 50 -2.19 10.46 13.46
C ALA A 50 -1.36 10.90 14.68
N ASP A 51 -0.03 10.93 14.56
CA ASP A 51 0.88 11.34 15.62
C ASP A 51 0.61 12.79 16.07
N LEU A 52 0.47 13.73 15.12
CA LEU A 52 0.15 15.13 15.42
C LEU A 52 -1.25 15.33 16.02
N THR A 53 -2.22 14.49 15.61
CA THR A 53 -3.57 14.54 16.18
C THR A 53 -3.55 14.09 17.63
N LEU A 54 -2.80 13.01 17.93
CA LEU A 54 -2.60 12.53 19.30
C LEU A 54 -1.87 13.57 20.17
N ASP A 55 -0.80 14.18 19.66
CA ASP A 55 -0.06 15.23 20.38
C ASP A 55 -0.95 16.44 20.69
N ARG A 56 -1.79 16.84 19.72
CA ARG A 56 -2.77 17.92 19.91
C ARG A 56 -3.82 17.55 20.96
N GLU A 57 -4.34 16.34 20.96
CA GLU A 57 -5.32 15.86 21.96
C GLU A 57 -4.71 15.83 23.37
N MET A 58 -3.45 15.40 23.50
CA MET A 58 -2.70 15.40 24.76
C MET A 58 -2.46 16.81 25.30
N VAL A 59 -2.05 17.75 24.45
CA VAL A 59 -1.77 19.15 24.86
C VAL A 59 -3.05 19.93 25.15
N SER A 60 -4.18 19.57 24.52
CA SER A 60 -5.47 20.26 24.69
C SER A 60 -6.35 19.72 25.82
N GLY A 61 -5.87 18.72 26.59
CA GLY A 61 -6.61 18.18 27.73
C GLY A 61 -7.84 17.34 27.35
N GLY A 62 -7.83 16.72 26.17
CA GLY A 62 -8.94 15.90 25.70
C GLY A 62 -8.98 14.55 26.41
N THR A 63 -10.05 14.29 27.14
CA THR A 63 -10.42 12.97 27.68
C THR A 63 -10.30 11.87 26.63
N PRO A 64 -9.80 10.67 26.98
CA PRO A 64 -9.60 9.57 26.03
C PRO A 64 -10.95 9.04 25.50
N PRO A 65 -11.02 8.56 24.25
CA PRO A 65 -12.22 7.93 23.73
C PRO A 65 -12.39 6.54 24.37
N VAL A 66 -13.60 6.29 24.88
CA VAL A 66 -14.12 4.96 25.27
C VAL A 66 -14.30 4.05 24.06
#